data_AF-A0A2P5X5B3-F1
#
_entry.id   AF-A0A2P5X5B3-F1
#
_cell.length_a   1.000
_cell.length_b   1.000
_cell.length_c   1.000
_cell.angle_alpha   90.00
_cell.angle_beta   90.00
_cell.angle_gamma   90.00
#
_symmetry.space_group_name_H-M   'P 1'
#
loop_
_entity.id
_entity.type
_entity.pdbx_description
1 polymer ?
#
loop_
_entity_poly.entity_id
_entity_poly.type
_entity_poly.pdbx_seq_one_letter_code
_entity_poly.pdbx_strand_id
1 'polypeptide(L)' 'MSKLSFRLFFAILLISSVCMMMHEVHGQEMCHGRIPGDGSCDAGTCSSQCGQSFPGSQGSCVQTFINRFTCQCTWPCS' A
#
# COMPACT_ATOMS: atom_id res chain seq x y z
N MET A 1 -11.70 -8.20 44.58
CA MET A 1 -12.45 -8.26 43.30
C MET A 1 -12.50 -9.71 42.83
N SER A 2 -13.68 -10.24 42.53
CA SER A 2 -13.83 -11.66 42.18
C SER A 2 -13.05 -11.99 40.90
N LYS A 3 -12.40 -13.17 40.82
CA LYS A 3 -11.57 -13.61 39.68
C LYS A 3 -12.31 -13.51 38.34
N LEU A 4 -13.63 -13.67 38.37
CA LEU A 4 -14.52 -13.52 37.21
C LEU A 4 -14.60 -12.07 36.72
N SER A 5 -14.67 -11.10 37.63
CA SER A 5 -14.75 -9.67 37.32
C SER A 5 -13.48 -9.15 36.65
N PHE A 6 -12.32 -9.66 37.09
CA PHE A 6 -11.03 -9.31 36.49
C PHE A 6 -10.89 -9.87 35.07
N ARG A 7 -11.32 -11.11 34.84
CA ARG A 7 -11.33 -11.73 33.50
C ARG A 7 -12.27 -11.01 32.53
N LEU A 8 -13.45 -10.62 33.01
CA LEU A 8 -14.42 -9.87 32.20
C LEU A 8 -13.87 -8.51 31.77
N PHE A 9 -13.24 -7.79 32.71
CA PHE A 9 -12.63 -6.50 32.44
C PHE A 9 -11.52 -6.58 31.39
N PHE A 10 -10.64 -7.58 31.50
CA PHE A 10 -9.60 -7.83 30.49
C PHE A 10 -10.21 -8.19 29.13
N ALA A 11 -11.25 -9.02 29.08
CA ALA A 11 -11.91 -9.37 27.82
C ALA A 11 -12.50 -8.14 27.12
N ILE A 12 -13.18 -7.26 27.88
CA ILE A 12 -13.77 -6.03 27.34
C ILE A 12 -12.68 -5.07 26.82
N LEU A 13 -11.57 -4.94 27.55
CA LEU A 13 -10.43 -4.12 27.11
C LEU A 13 -9.83 -4.63 25.79
N LEU A 14 -9.64 -5.96 25.67
CA LEU A 14 -9.11 -6.55 24.44
C LEU A 14 -10.04 -6.30 23.25
N ILE A 15 -11.35 -6.53 23.41
CA ILE A 15 -12.33 -6.30 22.35
C ILE A 15 -12.37 -4.81 21.95
N SER A 16 -12.41 -3.91 22.94
CA SER A 16 -12.40 -2.46 22.70
C SER A 16 -11.15 -2.01 21.95
N SER A 17 -9.98 -2.54 22.33
CA SER A 17 -8.72 -2.21 21.66
C SER A 17 -8.77 -2.56 20.17
N VAL A 18 -9.25 -3.76 19.81
CA VAL A 18 -9.36 -4.21 18.41
C VAL A 18 -10.35 -3.37 17.63
N CYS A 19 -11.49 -3.03 18.23
CA CYS A 19 -12.49 -2.18 17.58
C CYS A 19 -11.96 -0.78 17.28
N MET A 20 -11.10 -0.20 18.13
CA MET A 20 -10.51 1.11 17.86
C MET A 20 -9.45 1.10 16.76
N MET A 21 -8.72 0.00 16.55
CA MET A 21 -7.71 -0.09 15.47
C MET A 21 -8.33 -0.20 14.08
N MET A 22 -9.57 -0.69 13.99
CA MET A 22 -10.27 -0.88 12.71
C MET A 22 -10.79 0.44 12.12
N HIS A 23 -10.89 1.51 12.92
CA HIS A 23 -11.50 2.78 12.48
C HIS A 23 -10.56 3.64 11.62
N GLU A 24 -9.26 3.33 11.58
CA GLU A 24 -8.26 4.17 10.89
C GLU A 24 -7.62 3.51 9.66
N VAL A 25 -8.19 2.43 9.14
CA VAL A 25 -7.74 1.88 7.85
C VAL A 25 -8.64 2.43 6.74
N HIS A 26 -8.59 3.75 6.54
CA HIS A 26 -8.96 4.31 5.25
C HIS A 26 -7.87 3.83 4.28
N GLY A 27 -8.04 2.62 3.74
CA GLY A 27 -7.24 2.15 2.63
C GLY A 27 -7.43 3.15 1.50
N GLN A 28 -6.47 4.05 1.32
CA GLN A 28 -6.50 4.97 0.20
C GLN A 28 -6.50 4.10 -1.06
N GLU A 29 -7.55 4.20 -1.88
CA GLU A 29 -7.59 3.48 -3.14
C GLU A 29 -6.39 3.95 -3.97
N MET A 30 -5.53 3.00 -4.35
CA MET A 30 -4.33 3.29 -5.14
C MET A 30 -4.57 2.87 -6.59
N CYS A 31 -4.35 3.81 -7.49
CA CYS A 31 -4.44 3.63 -8.92
C CYS A 31 -3.06 3.23 -9.45
N HIS A 32 -3.07 2.35 -10.45
CA HIS A 32 -1.85 1.78 -11.03
C HIS A 32 -1.83 2.01 -12.54
N GLY A 33 -0.65 2.38 -13.05
CA GLY A 33 -0.37 2.54 -14.48
C GLY A 33 0.92 1.82 -14.83
N ARG A 34 1.08 1.44 -16.09
CA ARG A 34 2.29 0.75 -16.55
C ARG A 34 2.86 1.49 -17.75
N ILE A 35 4.15 1.81 -17.69
CA ILE A 35 4.88 2.31 -18.85
C ILE A 35 5.44 1.07 -19.59
N PRO A 36 5.09 0.84 -20.87
CA PRO A 36 5.66 -0.26 -21.64
C PRO A 36 7.16 -0.03 -21.85
N GLY A 37 7.94 -1.11 -21.73
CA GLY A 37 9.39 -1.09 -21.91
C GLY A 37 9.89 -2.39 -22.55
N ASP A 38 11.19 -2.44 -22.82
CA ASP A 38 11.87 -3.57 -23.48
C ASP A 38 12.29 -4.70 -22.52
N GLY A 39 11.95 -4.57 -21.23
CA GLY A 39 12.35 -5.48 -20.16
C GLY A 39 13.52 -4.98 -19.32
N SER A 40 14.16 -3.87 -19.72
CA SER A 40 15.01 -3.08 -18.84
C SER A 40 14.16 -2.05 -18.07
N CYS A 41 14.57 -1.70 -16.86
CA CYS A 41 13.91 -0.66 -16.08
C CYS A 41 14.94 0.08 -15.24
N ASP A 42 15.10 1.37 -15.52
CA ASP A 42 15.85 2.30 -14.68
C ASP A 42 14.88 3.01 -13.74
N ALA A 43 15.16 2.99 -12.43
CA ALA A 43 14.25 3.51 -11.42
C ALA A 43 14.08 5.03 -11.51
N GLY A 44 15.14 5.77 -11.83
CA GLY A 44 15.09 7.23 -11.97
C GLY A 44 14.25 7.66 -13.17
N THR A 45 14.49 7.02 -14.30
CA THR A 45 13.72 7.21 -15.54
C THR A 45 12.27 6.78 -15.39
N CYS A 46 12.02 5.66 -14.72
CA CYS A 46 10.66 5.19 -14.43
C CYS A 46 9.88 6.20 -13.57
N SER A 47 10.50 6.70 -12.49
CA SER A 47 9.87 7.69 -11.61
C SER A 47 9.56 9.00 -12.33
N SER A 48 10.48 9.50 -13.16
CA SER A 48 10.24 10.72 -13.94
C SER A 48 9.15 10.54 -15.00
N GLN A 49 9.13 9.43 -15.73
CA GLN A 49 8.09 9.10 -16.71
C GLN A 49 6.71 8.93 -16.06
N CYS A 50 6.65 8.29 -14.89
CA CYS A 50 5.42 8.17 -14.13
C CYS A 50 4.91 9.55 -13.71
N GLY A 51 5.75 10.42 -13.15
CA GLY A 51 5.36 11.77 -12.77
C GLY A 51 4.87 12.63 -13.95
N GLN A 52 5.38 12.39 -15.16
CA GLN A 52 4.93 13.06 -16.40
C GLN A 52 3.61 12.50 -16.94
N SER A 53 3.43 11.17 -16.88
CA SER A 53 2.25 10.49 -17.47
C SER A 53 1.04 10.50 -16.54
N PHE A 54 1.29 10.39 -15.23
CA PHE A 54 0.29 10.35 -14.17
C PHE A 54 0.71 11.35 -13.07
N PRO A 55 0.17 12.57 -13.06
CA PRO A 55 0.57 13.60 -12.11
C PRO A 55 0.44 13.13 -10.66
N GLY A 56 1.48 13.34 -9.86
CA GLY A 56 1.53 12.89 -8.46
C GLY A 56 1.80 11.39 -8.27
N SER A 57 2.03 10.65 -9.35
CA SER A 57 2.42 9.25 -9.25
C SER A 57 3.90 9.06 -8.96
N GLN A 58 4.20 7.91 -8.36
CA GLN A 58 5.55 7.41 -8.14
C GLN A 58 5.79 6.17 -9.00
N GLY A 59 6.97 6.09 -9.61
CA GLY A 59 7.38 4.96 -10.43
C GLY A 59 8.26 3.97 -9.66
N SER A 60 8.08 2.68 -9.92
CA SER A 60 8.90 1.60 -9.37
C SER A 60 9.14 0.51 -10.41
N CYS A 61 10.35 -0.04 -10.42
CA CYS A 61 10.71 -1.16 -11.30
C CYS A 61 10.32 -2.49 -10.66
N VAL A 62 9.34 -3.17 -11.25
CA VAL A 62 8.82 -4.45 -10.77
C VAL A 62 9.29 -5.56 -11.69
N GLN A 63 9.83 -6.63 -11.11
CA GLN A 63 10.22 -7.81 -11.88
C GLN A 63 8.97 -8.56 -12.35
N THR A 64 8.88 -8.83 -13.65
CA THR A 64 7.76 -9.58 -14.24
C THR A 64 8.16 -10.99 -14.67
N PHE A 65 9.40 -11.16 -15.12
CA PHE A 65 10.01 -12.44 -15.46
C PHE A 65 11.50 -12.43 -15.11
N ILE A 66 12.17 -13.58 -15.24
CA ILE A 66 13.62 -13.72 -15.02
C ILE A 66 14.33 -12.64 -15.84
N ASN A 67 15.10 -11.78 -15.16
CA ASN A 67 15.84 -10.65 -15.72
C ASN A 67 15.00 -9.66 -16.56
N ARG A 68 13.68 -9.61 -16.37
CA ARG A 68 12.81 -8.61 -17.01
C ARG A 68 12.04 -7.79 -15.99
N PHE A 69 12.23 -6.50 -16.07
CA PHE A 69 11.59 -5.51 -15.23
C PHE A 69 10.63 -4.66 -16.05
N THR A 70 9.60 -4.17 -15.38
CA THR A 70 8.67 -3.20 -15.94
C THR A 70 8.55 -2.01 -15.03
N CYS A 71 8.32 -0.84 -15.60
CA CYS A 71 8.00 0.35 -14.84
C CYS A 71 6.51 0.34 -14.45
N GLN A 72 6.23 0.38 -13.16
CA GLN A 72 4.91 0.45 -12.55
C GLN A 72 4.74 1.81 -11.87
N CYS A 73 3.72 2.57 -12.27
CA CYS A 73 3.35 3.84 -11.66
C CYS A 73 2.21 3.62 -10.66
N THR A 74 2.26 4.30 -9.51
CA THR A 74 1.24 4.21 -8.46
C THR A 74 0.90 5.60 -7.93
N TRP A 75 -0.38 5.91 -7.74
CA TRP A 75 -0.87 7.18 -7.19
C TRP A 75 -2.20 6.99 -6.44
N PRO A 76 -2.60 7.91 -5.54
CA PRO A 76 -3.94 7.89 -4.96
C PRO A 76 -5.00 8.07 -6.05
N CYS A 77 -6.01 7.21 -6.09
CA CYS A 77 -7.19 7.43 -6.91
C CYS A 77 -7.96 8.68 -6.43
N SER A 78 -8.54 9.40 -7.37
CA SER A 78 -9.36 10.60 -7.17
C SER A 78 -10.84 10.27 -7.19
#